data_AF-A0A929ZLD2-F1
#
_entry.id   AF-A0A929ZLD2-F1
#
_cell.length_a   1.000
_cell.length_b   1.000
_cell.length_c   1.000
_cell.angle_alpha   90.00
_cell.angle_beta   90.00
_cell.angle_gamma   90.00
#
_symmetry.space_group_name_H-M   'P 1'
#
loop_
_entity.id
_entity.type
_entity.pdbx_description
1 polymer ?
#
loop_
_entity_poly.entity_id
_entity_poly.type
_entity_poly.pdbx_seq_one_letter_code
_entity_poly.pdbx_strand_id
1 'polypeptide(L)' 'MERTHENGTLRLANVGEKVTLVGWVAKRRNLGSLVFIDLRDRSGIVQLTFDESIADAVKDVRNEYILQVTGTVEKRK' A
#
# COMPACT_ATOMS: atom_id res chain seq x y z
N MET A 1 -3.12 11.82 -13.47
CA MET A 1 -2.80 10.78 -12.47
C MET A 1 -4.10 10.24 -11.93
N GLU A 2 -4.42 8.97 -12.18
CA GLU A 2 -5.69 8.37 -11.76
C GLU A 2 -5.50 7.53 -10.49
N ARG A 3 -5.92 8.10 -9.36
CA ARG A 3 -6.24 7.36 -8.14
C ARG A 3 -7.63 6.75 -8.32
N THR A 4 -7.75 5.44 -8.15
CA THR A 4 -9.02 4.73 -8.31
C THR A 4 -9.88 4.77 -7.05
N HIS A 5 -9.24 4.74 -5.88
CA HIS A 5 -9.90 4.61 -4.58
C HIS A 5 -9.22 5.47 -3.53
N GLU A 6 -9.97 5.78 -2.47
CA GLU A 6 -9.38 6.34 -1.27
C GLU A 6 -8.81 5.24 -0.36
N ASN A 7 -7.66 5.48 0.26
CA ASN A 7 -6.91 4.43 0.95
C ASN A 7 -7.71 3.82 2.10
N GLY A 8 -8.47 4.63 2.84
CA GLY A 8 -9.33 4.20 3.95
C GLY A 8 -10.69 3.64 3.53
N THR A 9 -11.03 3.61 2.24
CA THR A 9 -12.37 3.18 1.78
C THR A 9 -12.43 1.74 1.30
N LEU A 10 -11.30 1.05 1.14
CA LEU A 10 -11.29 -0.37 0.75
C LEU A 10 -11.97 -1.25 1.81
N ARG A 11 -12.78 -2.20 1.34
CA ARG A 11 -13.54 -3.17 2.17
C ARG A 11 -13.35 -4.58 1.62
N LEU A 12 -13.89 -5.57 2.34
CA LEU A 12 -13.90 -6.97 1.89
C LEU A 12 -14.59 -7.16 0.53
N ALA A 13 -15.52 -6.28 0.17
CA ALA A 13 -16.19 -6.30 -1.13
C ALA A 13 -15.24 -5.99 -2.30
N ASN A 14 -14.09 -5.35 -2.05
CA ASN A 14 -13.10 -5.00 -3.07
C ASN A 14 -12.06 -6.11 -3.30
N VAL A 15 -12.11 -7.24 -2.57
CA VAL A 15 -11.11 -8.31 -2.72
C VAL A 15 -11.10 -8.84 -4.17
N GLY A 16 -9.92 -8.91 -4.76
CA GLY A 16 -9.69 -9.29 -6.16
C GLY A 16 -9.68 -8.10 -7.14
N GLU A 17 -10.05 -6.90 -6.69
CA GLU A 17 -10.05 -5.70 -7.53
C GLU A 17 -8.63 -5.15 -7.72
N LYS A 18 -8.30 -4.71 -8.94
CA LYS A 18 -7.06 -4.00 -9.24
C LYS A 18 -7.26 -2.51 -8.99
N VAL A 19 -6.50 -1.96 -8.06
CA VAL A 19 -6.63 -0.57 -7.62
C VAL A 19 -5.32 0.19 -7.76
N THR A 20 -5.42 1.49 -8.05
CA THR A 20 -4.33 2.46 -7.94
C THR A 20 -4.61 3.40 -6.76
N LEU A 21 -3.67 3.49 -5.83
CA LEU A 21 -3.74 4.29 -4.61
C LEU A 21 -2.59 5.30 -4.58
N VAL A 22 -2.84 6.44 -3.93
CA VAL A 22 -1.85 7.51 -3.74
C VAL A 22 -1.93 7.98 -2.30
N GLY A 23 -0.78 8.18 -1.65
CA GLY A 23 -0.74 8.69 -0.29
C GLY A 23 0.66 8.84 0.28
N TRP A 24 0.71 9.15 1.57
CA TRP A 24 1.94 9.30 2.35
C TRP A 24 2.25 8.02 3.11
N VAL A 25 3.52 7.66 3.16
CA VAL A 25 3.99 6.54 3.99
C VAL A 25 3.90 6.92 5.46
N ALA A 26 2.95 6.36 6.19
CA ALA A 26 2.83 6.56 7.63
C ALA A 26 3.82 5.69 8.40
N LYS A 27 4.04 4.45 7.97
CA LYS A 27 4.95 3.51 8.62
C LYS A 27 5.45 2.45 7.65
N ARG A 28 6.74 2.13 7.72
CA ARG A 28 7.36 0.99 7.04
C ARG A 28 7.75 -0.08 8.05
N ARG A 29 7.48 -1.34 7.75
CA ARG A 29 7.89 -2.52 8.54
C ARG A 29 8.53 -3.54 7.60
N ASN A 30 9.71 -4.03 7.94
CA ASN A 30 10.41 -5.05 7.18
C ASN A 30 10.57 -6.31 8.06
N LEU A 31 10.05 -7.45 7.59
CA LEU A 31 10.15 -8.76 8.27
C LEU A 31 11.07 -9.72 7.51
N GLY A 32 12.01 -9.21 6.71
CA GLY A 32 12.90 -10.00 5.87
C GLY A 32 12.29 -10.22 4.48
N SER A 33 11.52 -11.29 4.32
CA SER A 33 10.90 -11.67 3.04
C SER A 33 9.66 -10.86 2.67
N LEU A 34 9.14 -10.06 3.61
CA LEU A 34 7.93 -9.26 3.44
C LEU A 34 8.14 -7.85 3.96
N VAL A 35 7.81 -6.88 3.11
CA VAL A 35 7.78 -5.46 3.47
C VAL A 35 6.34 -5.00 3.53
N PHE A 36 5.98 -4.36 4.64
CA PHE A 36 4.68 -3.72 4.83
C PHE A 36 4.84 -2.21 4.87
N ILE A 37 3.95 -1.52 4.16
CA ILE A 37 3.87 -0.06 4.19
C ILE A 37 2.45 0.33 4.52
N ASP A 38 2.27 1.08 5.60
CA ASP A 38 1.01 1.73 5.89
C ASP A 38 0.95 3.03 5.08
N LEU A 39 0.08 3.06 4.07
CA LEU A 39 -0.13 4.21 3.20
C LEU A 39 -1.35 5.01 3.68
N ARG A 40 -1.14 6.28 4.00
CA ARG A 40 -2.12 7.17 4.59
C ARG A 40 -2.58 8.23 3.60
N ASP A 41 -3.86 8.51 3.60
CA ASP A 41 -4.42 9.74 3.05
C ASP A 41 -5.47 10.32 4.00
N ARG A 42 -6.26 11.29 3.55
CA ARG A 42 -7.33 11.92 4.35
C ARG A 42 -8.42 10.95 4.83
N SER A 43 -8.64 9.86 4.11
CA SER A 43 -9.72 8.89 4.36
C SER A 43 -9.33 7.81 5.36
N GLY A 44 -8.03 7.59 5.55
CA GLY A 44 -7.50 6.60 6.49
C GLY A 44 -6.19 5.98 6.03
N ILE A 45 -5.95 4.75 6.49
CA ILE A 45 -4.73 4.00 6.24
C ILE A 45 -5.07 2.68 5.54
N VAL A 46 -4.31 2.34 4.51
CA VAL A 46 -4.28 1.01 3.89
C VAL A 46 -2.93 0.37 4.15
N GLN A 47 -2.91 -0.95 4.34
CA GLN A 47 -1.66 -1.71 4.38
C GLN A 47 -1.31 -2.19 2.97
N LEU A 48 -0.14 -1.80 2.50
CA LEU A 48 0.50 -2.38 1.33
C LEU A 48 1.41 -3.52 1.79
N THR A 49 1.42 -4.60 1.01
CA THR A 49 2.30 -5.75 1.22
C THR A 49 3.11 -5.97 -0.04
N PHE A 50 4.43 -6.03 0.12
CA PHE A 50 5.39 -6.29 -0.95
C PHE A 50 6.13 -7.58 -0.62
N ASP A 51 6.19 -8.48 -1.60
CA ASP A 51 7.03 -9.67 -1.55
C ASP A 51 8.49 -9.34 -1.91
N GLU A 52 9.35 -10.35 -1.89
CA GLU A 52 10.78 -10.23 -2.20
C GLU A 52 11.05 -9.68 -3.61
N SER A 53 10.14 -9.88 -4.57
CA SER A 53 10.35 -9.42 -5.95
C SER A 53 10.28 -7.90 -6.09
N ILE A 54 9.56 -7.23 -5.18
CA ILE A 54 9.39 -5.77 -5.17
C ILE A 54 10.08 -5.11 -3.95
N ALA A 55 10.50 -5.90 -2.95
CA ALA A 55 11.12 -5.40 -1.73
C ALA A 55 12.31 -4.45 -1.98
N ASP A 56 13.15 -4.74 -2.97
CA ASP A 56 14.28 -3.89 -3.34
C ASP A 56 13.86 -2.52 -3.90
N ALA A 57 12.76 -2.45 -4.64
CA ALA A 57 12.24 -1.19 -5.17
C ALA A 57 11.70 -0.27 -4.06
N VAL A 58 11.28 -0.84 -2.93
CA VAL A 58 10.75 -0.12 -1.78
C VAL A 58 11.73 -0.05 -0.59
N LYS A 59 13.00 -0.41 -0.81
CA LYS A 59 14.01 -0.46 0.26
C LYS A 59 14.32 0.91 0.85
N ASP A 60 14.39 1.94 0.00
CA ASP A 60 14.78 3.30 0.36
C ASP A 60 13.58 4.18 0.73
N VAL A 61 12.36 3.63 0.68
CA VAL A 61 11.14 4.34 1.05
C VAL A 61 11.15 4.67 2.54
N ARG A 62 10.95 5.95 2.86
CA ARG A 62 10.91 6.46 4.23
C ARG A 62 9.52 6.99 4.58
N ASN A 63 9.32 7.26 5.87
CA ASN A 63 8.11 7.92 6.33
C ASN A 63 7.93 9.26 5.61
N GLU A 64 6.67 9.60 5.36
CA GLU A 64 6.20 10.81 4.67
C GLU A 64 6.58 10.91 3.18
N TYR A 65 7.14 9.85 2.59
CA TYR A 65 7.25 9.76 1.12
C TYR A 65 5.85 9.66 0.50
N ILE A 66 5.67 10.30 -0.65
CA ILE A 66 4.46 10.16 -1.46
C ILE A 66 4.66 8.98 -2.41
N LEU A 67 3.77 8.00 -2.33
CA LEU A 67 3.76 6.86 -3.23
C LEU A 67 2.50 6.86 -4.07
N GLN A 68 2.65 6.47 -5.34
CA GLN A 68 1.56 5.96 -6.17
C GLN A 68 1.82 4.47 -6.39
N VAL A 69 0.84 3.64 -6.04
CA VAL A 69 0.95 2.18 -6.12
C VAL A 69 -0.24 1.61 -6.86
N THR A 70 0.01 0.60 -7.69
CA THR A 70 -1.05 -0.20 -8.32
C THR A 70 -0.88 -1.65 -7.89
N GLY A 71 -1.96 -2.26 -7.43
CA GLY A 71 -1.95 -3.64 -6.95
C GLY A 71 -3.35 -4.24 -6.89
N THR A 72 -3.43 -5.50 -6.48
CA THR A 72 -4.70 -6.21 -6.29
C THR A 72 -5.05 -6.21 -4.80
N VAL A 73 -6.30 -5.93 -4.48
CA VAL A 73 -6.78 -5.97 -3.09
C VAL A 73 -6.89 -7.42 -2.65
N GLU A 74 -6.20 -7.76 -1.56
CA GLU A 74 -6.26 -9.08 -0.95
C GLU A 74 -6.88 -9.03 0.45
N LYS A 75 -7.53 -10.15 0.83
CA LYS A 75 -7.99 -10.32 2.21
C LYS A 75 -6.79 -10.52 3.12
N ARG A 76 -6.66 -9.65 4.12
CA ARG A 76 -5.65 -9.80 5.17
C ARG A 76 -5.84 -11.15 5.88
N LYS A 77 -4.78 -11.96 5.91
CA LYS A 77 -4.70 -13.21 6.69
C LYS A 77 -4.37 -12.90 8.15
#